data_AF-X8AQ46-F1
#
_entry.id   AF-X8AQ46-F1
#
_cell.length_a   1.000
_cell.length_b   1.000
_cell.length_c   1.000
_cell.angle_alpha   90.00
_cell.angle_beta   90.00
_cell.angle_gamma   90.00
#
_symmetry.space_group_name_H-M   'P 1'
#
loop_
_entity.id
_entity.type
_entity.pdbx_description
1 polymer ?
#
loop_
_entity_poly.entity_id
_entity_poly.type
_entity_poly.pdbx_seq_one_letter_code
_entity_poly.pdbx_strand_id
1 'polypeptide(L)'
;MKTKGNRLLRHRDDDPRFNHPNVHAIHRHIRAVVNDYPGAVTIGEIWVDDNARWAEYLRPDELHLGFNFRLAKADFDADEVRDAIDNTLAAAAIAGAPPTWTLANHDVGREVTRYGGGTIGLQRARAMAMVMLALPGVAFLYNGQELGLPDVDLPDEVLQDPTWERSGHTERGRDGCRVPIPWSGEARRSGFPGALTPGCRCRRNGRR
;
A
#
# COMPACT_ATOMS: atom_id res chain seq x y z
N MET A 1 15.72 -11.75 -5.13
CA MET A 1 15.58 -12.04 -3.69
C MET A 1 14.13 -11.78 -3.34
N LYS A 2 13.31 -12.82 -3.11
CA LYS A 2 11.90 -12.62 -2.73
C LYS A 2 11.89 -11.79 -1.45
N THR A 3 11.29 -10.60 -1.48
CA THR A 3 10.98 -9.84 -0.27
C THR A 3 10.17 -10.76 0.63
N LYS A 4 10.80 -11.26 1.72
CA LYS A 4 10.06 -12.00 2.73
C LYS A 4 9.03 -11.02 3.29
N GLY A 5 7.76 -11.23 2.93
CA GLY A 5 6.66 -10.38 3.40
C GLY A 5 6.70 -10.29 4.92
N ASN A 6 6.52 -9.06 5.43
CA ASN A 6 6.53 -8.75 6.85
C ASN A 6 5.56 -9.69 7.60
N ARG A 7 6.06 -10.50 8.55
CA ARG A 7 5.21 -11.46 9.29
C ARG A 7 4.19 -10.75 10.16
N LEU A 8 4.41 -9.48 10.53
CA LEU A 8 3.43 -8.66 11.25
C LEU A 8 2.14 -8.43 10.46
N LEU A 9 2.18 -8.52 9.12
CA LEU A 9 1.01 -8.33 8.24
C LEU A 9 0.33 -9.66 7.87
N ARG A 10 0.84 -10.80 8.37
CA ARG A 10 0.10 -12.07 8.29
C ARG A 10 -1.04 -12.03 9.28
N HIS A 11 -2.24 -12.17 8.75
CA HIS A 11 -3.47 -12.20 9.52
C HIS A 11 -4.37 -13.30 8.96
N ARG A 12 -5.42 -13.58 9.70
CA ARG A 12 -6.56 -14.40 9.26
C ARG A 12 -7.81 -13.56 9.48
N ASP A 13 -8.89 -13.89 8.79
CA ASP A 13 -10.14 -13.14 8.90
C ASP A 13 -10.79 -13.22 10.29
N ASP A 14 -10.36 -14.15 11.14
CA ASP A 14 -10.77 -14.30 12.53
C ASP A 14 -9.79 -13.68 13.54
N ASP A 15 -8.72 -13.03 13.06
CA ASP A 15 -7.78 -12.32 13.91
C ASP A 15 -8.41 -11.02 14.44
N PRO A 16 -8.68 -10.92 15.75
CA PRO A 16 -9.41 -9.78 16.31
C PRO A 16 -8.63 -8.46 16.20
N ARG A 17 -7.34 -8.51 15.86
CA ARG A 17 -6.52 -7.32 15.59
C ARG A 17 -6.91 -6.64 14.26
N PHE A 18 -7.45 -7.42 13.32
CA PHE A 18 -7.75 -6.96 11.96
C PHE A 18 -9.25 -7.01 11.64
N ASN A 19 -10.00 -7.89 12.30
CA ASN A 19 -11.43 -8.02 12.08
C ASN A 19 -12.16 -8.47 13.36
N HIS A 20 -13.11 -7.67 13.84
CA HIS A 20 -13.91 -7.99 15.01
C HIS A 20 -15.31 -7.38 14.88
N PRO A 21 -16.42 -8.12 15.08
CA PRO A 21 -17.79 -7.63 14.84
C PRO A 21 -18.13 -6.29 15.52
N ASN A 22 -17.63 -6.06 16.74
CA ASN A 22 -17.87 -4.82 17.48
C ASN A 22 -17.32 -3.54 16.80
N VAL A 23 -16.38 -3.64 15.84
CA VAL A 23 -15.83 -2.45 15.16
C VAL A 23 -16.86 -1.78 14.25
N HIS A 24 -17.84 -2.53 13.74
CA HIS A 24 -18.85 -1.97 12.84
C HIS A 24 -19.73 -0.92 13.55
N ALA A 25 -20.03 -1.08 14.84
CA ALA A 25 -20.75 -0.06 15.61
C ALA A 25 -19.92 1.24 15.71
N ILE A 26 -18.60 1.13 15.80
CA ILE A 26 -17.68 2.27 15.85
C ILE A 26 -17.64 2.96 14.48
N HIS A 27 -17.54 2.21 13.38
CA HIS A 27 -17.56 2.77 12.03
C HIS A 27 -18.87 3.49 11.71
N ARG A 28 -20.02 2.95 12.14
CA ARG A 28 -21.32 3.65 12.05
C ARG A 28 -21.33 4.97 12.81
N HIS A 29 -20.77 4.98 14.02
CA HIS A 29 -20.68 6.21 14.80
C HIS A 29 -19.78 7.25 14.12
N ILE A 30 -18.63 6.85 13.60
CA ILE A 30 -17.74 7.73 12.81
C ILE A 30 -18.48 8.25 11.58
N ARG A 31 -19.21 7.40 10.86
CA ARG A 31 -19.98 7.79 9.68
C ARG A 31 -21.06 8.83 10.01
N ALA A 32 -21.76 8.64 11.13
CA ALA A 32 -22.76 9.60 11.58
C ALA A 32 -22.15 10.99 11.81
N VAL A 33 -20.97 11.08 12.44
CA VAL A 33 -20.26 12.35 12.62
C VAL A 33 -19.81 12.93 11.28
N VAL A 34 -19.26 12.11 10.38
CA VAL A 34 -18.76 12.58 9.07
C VAL A 34 -19.89 13.08 8.17
N ASN A 35 -21.11 12.55 8.31
CA ASN A 35 -22.27 13.01 7.54
C ASN A 35 -22.62 14.48 7.81
N ASP A 36 -22.19 15.07 8.94
CA ASP A 36 -22.38 16.50 9.23
C ASP A 36 -21.45 17.41 8.39
N TYR A 37 -20.50 16.82 7.65
CA TYR A 37 -19.50 17.53 6.84
C TYR A 37 -19.63 17.16 5.36
N PRO A 38 -20.44 17.89 4.57
CA PRO A 38 -20.63 17.60 3.14
C PRO A 38 -19.30 17.54 2.38
N GLY A 39 -19.10 16.45 1.64
CA GLY A 39 -17.88 16.20 0.85
C GLY A 39 -16.74 15.53 1.62
N ALA A 40 -16.85 15.34 2.94
CA ALA A 40 -15.90 14.53 3.70
C ALA A 40 -16.11 13.03 3.40
N VAL A 41 -15.00 12.27 3.40
CA VAL A 41 -15.00 10.83 3.13
C VAL A 41 -14.21 10.07 4.20
N THR A 42 -14.63 8.84 4.47
CA THR A 42 -13.90 7.89 5.32
C THR A 42 -13.37 6.76 4.48
N ILE A 43 -12.10 6.44 4.69
CA ILE A 43 -11.40 5.40 3.95
C ILE A 43 -10.80 4.46 4.99
N GLY A 44 -11.26 3.22 5.04
CA GLY A 44 -10.71 2.22 5.93
C GLY A 44 -9.61 1.43 5.26
N GLU A 45 -8.52 1.18 5.97
CA GLU A 45 -7.54 0.17 5.60
C GLU A 45 -8.02 -1.20 6.10
N ILE A 46 -8.58 -2.01 5.18
CA ILE A 46 -9.30 -3.24 5.56
C ILE A 46 -8.45 -4.46 5.22
N TRP A 47 -8.01 -5.17 6.24
CA TRP A 47 -7.25 -6.41 6.16
C TRP A 47 -8.17 -7.61 6.42
N VAL A 48 -9.09 -7.83 5.48
CA VAL A 48 -10.03 -8.96 5.47
C VAL A 48 -10.01 -9.58 4.08
N ASP A 49 -9.73 -10.87 4.01
CA ASP A 49 -9.67 -11.63 2.76
C ASP A 49 -11.09 -12.05 2.31
N ASP A 50 -11.96 -12.48 3.20
CA ASP A 50 -13.35 -12.84 2.84
C ASP A 50 -14.14 -11.65 2.28
N ASN A 51 -14.68 -11.83 1.07
CA ASN A 51 -15.39 -10.76 0.35
C ASN A 51 -16.64 -10.29 1.08
N ALA A 52 -17.40 -11.19 1.70
CA ALA A 52 -18.65 -10.84 2.37
C ALA A 52 -18.37 -10.00 3.61
N ARG A 53 -17.38 -10.42 4.44
CA ARG A 53 -16.91 -9.69 5.61
C ARG A 53 -16.28 -8.35 5.25
N TRP A 54 -15.47 -8.30 4.20
CA TRP A 54 -14.89 -7.05 3.71
C TRP A 54 -16.00 -6.05 3.29
N ALA A 55 -17.05 -6.53 2.62
CA ALA A 55 -18.17 -5.70 2.18
C ALA A 55 -19.02 -5.15 3.34
N GLU A 56 -19.00 -5.76 4.53
CA GLU A 56 -19.73 -5.25 5.71
C GLU A 56 -19.27 -3.86 6.12
N TYR A 57 -17.97 -3.58 5.98
CA TYR A 57 -17.36 -2.28 6.28
C TYR A 57 -17.84 -1.16 5.35
N LEU A 58 -18.39 -1.52 4.18
CA LEU A 58 -18.81 -0.58 3.13
C LEU A 58 -20.32 -0.47 3.00
N ARG A 59 -21.06 -0.95 4.00
CA ARG A 59 -22.51 -0.69 4.10
C ARG A 59 -22.77 0.83 4.05
N PRO A 60 -23.94 1.27 3.56
CA PRO A 60 -24.24 2.69 3.36
C PRO A 60 -24.04 3.57 4.61
N ASP A 61 -24.16 2.99 5.81
CA ASP A 61 -24.02 3.64 7.11
C ASP A 61 -22.64 3.46 7.77
N GLU A 62 -21.64 2.87 7.09
CA GLU A 62 -20.28 2.68 7.58
C GLU A 62 -19.25 3.48 6.77
N LEU A 63 -18.15 2.88 6.30
CA LEU A 63 -17.11 3.57 5.57
C LEU A 63 -17.54 3.92 4.14
N HIS A 64 -16.98 5.00 3.57
CA HIS A 64 -17.26 5.37 2.18
C HIS A 64 -16.45 4.53 1.19
N LEU A 65 -15.19 4.24 1.54
CA LEU A 65 -14.26 3.47 0.71
C LEU A 65 -13.46 2.49 1.57
N GLY A 66 -13.12 1.34 1.00
CA GLY A 66 -12.23 0.35 1.59
C GLY A 66 -10.94 0.29 0.78
N PHE A 67 -9.81 0.62 1.38
CA PHE A 67 -8.48 0.44 0.80
C PHE A 67 -8.17 -1.06 0.70
N ASN A 68 -7.97 -1.56 -0.52
CA ASN A 68 -7.83 -2.99 -0.80
C ASN A 68 -6.41 -3.36 -1.25
N PHE A 69 -5.82 -4.38 -0.61
CA PHE A 69 -4.44 -4.82 -0.85
C PHE A 69 -4.27 -5.88 -1.92
N ARG A 70 -5.35 -6.44 -2.49
CA ARG A 70 -5.22 -7.59 -3.41
C ARG A 70 -4.33 -7.27 -4.61
N LEU A 71 -4.58 -6.15 -5.28
CA LEU A 71 -3.74 -5.72 -6.41
C LEU A 71 -2.30 -5.36 -5.97
N ALA A 72 -2.13 -4.75 -4.80
CA ALA A 72 -0.81 -4.44 -4.23
C ALA A 72 0.00 -5.68 -3.83
N LYS A 73 -0.66 -6.83 -3.63
CA LYS A 73 -0.02 -8.11 -3.29
C LYS A 73 0.23 -9.01 -4.50
N ALA A 74 -0.45 -8.78 -5.63
CA ALA A 74 -0.27 -9.56 -6.85
C ALA A 74 1.15 -9.40 -7.42
N ASP A 75 1.79 -10.52 -7.78
CA ASP A 75 3.04 -10.50 -8.52
C ASP A 75 2.83 -9.96 -9.95
N PHE A 76 3.92 -9.71 -10.69
CA PHE A 76 3.81 -9.34 -12.10
C PHE A 76 3.51 -10.57 -12.97
N ASP A 77 2.31 -11.10 -12.77
CA ASP A 77 1.74 -12.27 -13.44
C ASP A 77 0.32 -11.93 -13.89
N ALA A 78 -0.04 -12.31 -15.11
CA ALA A 78 -1.30 -11.88 -15.71
C ALA A 78 -2.52 -12.53 -15.04
N ASP A 79 -2.38 -13.76 -14.55
CA ASP A 79 -3.47 -14.48 -13.91
C ASP A 79 -3.66 -13.95 -12.48
N GLU A 80 -2.57 -13.71 -11.73
CA GLU A 80 -2.68 -13.10 -10.39
C GLU A 80 -3.27 -11.68 -10.44
N VAL A 81 -2.89 -10.88 -11.44
CA VAL A 81 -3.45 -9.53 -11.62
C VAL A 81 -4.94 -9.60 -11.96
N ARG A 82 -5.34 -10.52 -12.84
CA ARG A 82 -6.76 -10.74 -13.19
C ARG A 82 -7.56 -11.16 -11.97
N ASP A 83 -7.08 -12.14 -11.22
CA ASP A 83 -7.74 -12.65 -10.02
C ASP A 83 -7.91 -11.54 -8.97
N ALA A 84 -6.88 -10.70 -8.78
CA ALA A 84 -6.97 -9.56 -7.87
C ALA A 84 -8.04 -8.53 -8.31
N ILE A 85 -8.14 -8.27 -9.62
CA ILE A 85 -9.15 -7.35 -10.19
C ILE A 85 -10.55 -7.93 -10.04
N ASP A 86 -10.77 -9.15 -10.53
CA ASP A 86 -12.08 -9.80 -10.54
C ASP A 86 -12.62 -9.99 -9.12
N ASN A 87 -11.74 -10.40 -8.18
CA ASN A 87 -12.13 -10.52 -6.77
C ASN A 87 -12.52 -9.16 -6.17
N THR A 88 -11.73 -8.11 -6.42
CA THR A 88 -12.01 -6.77 -5.86
C THR A 88 -13.33 -6.21 -6.40
N LEU A 89 -13.59 -6.40 -7.69
CA LEU A 89 -14.87 -6.00 -8.31
C LEU A 89 -16.04 -6.76 -7.69
N ALA A 90 -15.91 -8.08 -7.52
CA ALA A 90 -16.94 -8.91 -6.92
C ALA A 90 -17.21 -8.52 -5.45
N ALA A 91 -16.17 -8.23 -4.66
CA ALA A 91 -16.30 -7.81 -3.27
C ALA A 91 -17.02 -6.45 -3.15
N ALA A 92 -16.61 -5.46 -3.96
CA ALA A 92 -17.20 -4.13 -3.97
C ALA A 92 -18.69 -4.16 -4.39
N ALA A 93 -19.05 -5.03 -5.32
CA ALA A 93 -20.42 -5.20 -5.79
C ALA A 93 -21.40 -5.66 -4.70
N ILE A 94 -20.94 -6.42 -3.68
CA ILE A 94 -21.80 -6.90 -2.59
C ILE A 94 -22.47 -5.74 -1.82
N ALA A 95 -21.72 -4.66 -1.57
CA ALA A 95 -22.22 -3.47 -0.89
C ALA A 95 -22.64 -2.34 -1.85
N GLY A 96 -22.47 -2.53 -3.16
CA GLY A 96 -22.66 -1.46 -4.16
C GLY A 96 -21.66 -0.31 -4.01
N ALA A 97 -20.47 -0.58 -3.45
CA ALA A 97 -19.44 0.41 -3.21
C ALA A 97 -18.49 0.55 -4.41
N PRO A 98 -17.82 1.70 -4.61
CA PRO A 98 -16.76 1.82 -5.60
C PRO A 98 -15.57 0.92 -5.23
N PRO A 99 -15.03 0.13 -6.17
CA PRO A 99 -13.77 -0.59 -5.93
C PRO A 99 -12.62 0.40 -5.77
N THR A 100 -11.57 -0.01 -5.05
CA THR A 100 -10.37 0.79 -4.89
C THR A 100 -9.12 0.03 -5.26
N TRP A 101 -8.11 0.77 -5.71
CA TRP A 101 -6.89 0.19 -6.27
C TRP A 101 -5.65 0.86 -5.69
N THR A 102 -4.67 0.04 -5.35
CA THR A 102 -3.35 0.48 -4.94
C THR A 102 -2.31 -0.54 -5.42
N LEU A 103 -1.09 -0.07 -5.64
CA LEU A 103 0.04 -0.91 -6.03
C LEU A 103 1.17 -0.89 -4.99
N ALA A 104 1.27 0.19 -4.21
CA ALA A 104 2.19 0.35 -3.11
C ALA A 104 1.61 1.32 -2.08
N ASN A 105 2.15 1.26 -0.86
CA ASN A 105 1.92 2.26 0.16
C ASN A 105 3.11 2.26 1.12
N HIS A 106 2.95 2.85 2.30
CA HIS A 106 3.98 2.87 3.33
C HIS A 106 4.22 1.51 4.03
N ASP A 107 3.44 0.48 3.72
CA ASP A 107 3.55 -0.87 4.28
C ASP A 107 3.91 -1.94 3.23
N VAL A 108 3.64 -1.68 1.97
CA VAL A 108 3.95 -2.54 0.82
C VAL A 108 5.09 -1.93 0.01
N GLY A 109 6.14 -2.72 -0.21
CA GLY A 109 7.32 -2.30 -0.98
C GLY A 109 6.98 -1.81 -2.39
N ARG A 110 7.80 -0.88 -2.90
CA ARG A 110 7.58 -0.21 -4.18
C ARG A 110 7.61 -1.19 -5.34
N GLU A 111 6.72 -0.95 -6.30
CA GLU A 111 6.43 -1.77 -7.47
C GLU A 111 7.68 -2.02 -8.30
N VAL A 112 8.52 -1.00 -8.47
CA VAL A 112 9.76 -1.11 -9.25
C VAL A 112 10.65 -2.20 -8.68
N THR A 113 10.81 -2.27 -7.36
CA THR A 113 11.59 -3.33 -6.70
C THR A 113 10.85 -4.66 -6.76
N ARG A 114 9.56 -4.66 -6.41
CA ARG A 114 8.71 -5.86 -6.34
C ARG A 114 8.59 -6.59 -7.69
N TYR A 115 8.57 -5.84 -8.79
CA TYR A 115 8.42 -6.39 -10.16
C TYR A 115 9.74 -6.65 -10.89
N GLY A 116 10.87 -6.67 -10.19
CA GLY A 116 12.15 -7.17 -10.72
C GLY A 116 13.31 -6.19 -10.68
N GLY A 117 13.10 -4.97 -10.18
CA GLY A 117 14.15 -3.97 -10.03
C GLY A 117 14.67 -3.39 -11.34
N GLY A 118 15.48 -2.32 -11.23
CA GLY A 118 16.14 -1.69 -12.36
C GLY A 118 15.18 -1.27 -13.48
N THR A 119 15.64 -1.40 -14.73
CA THR A 119 14.88 -1.01 -15.91
C THR A 119 13.63 -1.87 -16.14
N ILE A 120 13.72 -3.18 -15.91
CA ILE A 120 12.61 -4.11 -16.10
C ILE A 120 11.50 -3.81 -15.08
N GLY A 121 11.86 -3.68 -13.81
CA GLY A 121 10.92 -3.31 -12.76
C GLY A 121 10.23 -1.98 -13.03
N LEU A 122 10.96 -0.99 -13.55
CA LEU A 122 10.38 0.31 -13.92
C LEU A 122 9.37 0.20 -15.07
N GLN A 123 9.68 -0.58 -16.11
CA GLN A 123 8.75 -0.81 -17.22
C GLN A 123 7.48 -1.51 -16.75
N ARG A 124 7.62 -2.53 -15.90
CA ARG A 124 6.50 -3.28 -15.30
C ARG A 124 5.66 -2.42 -14.37
N ALA A 125 6.28 -1.61 -13.52
CA ALA A 125 5.58 -0.67 -12.65
C ALA A 125 4.76 0.36 -13.45
N ARG A 126 5.31 0.88 -14.57
CA ARG A 126 4.57 1.76 -15.48
C ARG A 126 3.37 1.06 -16.12
N ALA A 127 3.55 -0.17 -16.58
CA ALA A 127 2.45 -0.97 -17.13
C ALA A 127 1.34 -1.18 -16.09
N MET A 128 1.70 -1.54 -14.85
CA MET A 128 0.72 -1.72 -13.77
C MET A 128 0.04 -0.40 -13.37
N ALA A 129 0.75 0.72 -13.38
CA ALA A 129 0.14 2.03 -13.15
C ALA A 129 -0.93 2.35 -14.21
N MET A 130 -0.68 2.03 -15.48
CA MET A 130 -1.68 2.18 -16.55
C MET A 130 -2.89 1.27 -16.34
N VAL A 131 -2.67 0.01 -15.94
CA VAL A 131 -3.77 -0.90 -15.58
C VAL A 131 -4.60 -0.31 -14.44
N MET A 132 -3.95 0.04 -13.32
CA MET A 132 -4.62 0.60 -12.13
C MET A 132 -5.45 1.84 -12.45
N LEU A 133 -4.92 2.76 -13.28
CA LEU A 133 -5.60 4.01 -13.65
C LEU A 133 -6.71 3.82 -14.69
N ALA A 134 -6.74 2.69 -15.40
CA ALA A 134 -7.79 2.35 -16.35
C ALA A 134 -8.96 1.58 -15.72
N LEU A 135 -8.79 1.07 -14.50
CA LEU A 135 -9.84 0.35 -13.77
C LEU A 135 -10.92 1.33 -13.25
N PRO A 136 -12.19 0.91 -13.17
CA PRO A 136 -13.24 1.74 -12.60
C PRO A 136 -13.03 1.96 -11.11
N GLY A 137 -13.49 3.07 -10.53
CA GLY A 137 -13.40 3.33 -9.10
C GLY A 137 -12.26 4.28 -8.72
N VAL A 138 -11.69 4.09 -7.52
CA VAL A 138 -10.75 5.05 -6.92
C VAL A 138 -9.34 4.48 -6.87
N ALA A 139 -8.36 5.20 -7.41
CA ALA A 139 -6.96 4.83 -7.33
C ALA A 139 -6.23 5.59 -6.21
N PHE A 140 -5.44 4.87 -5.41
CA PHE A 140 -4.52 5.43 -4.43
C PHE A 140 -3.09 5.36 -4.96
N LEU A 141 -2.51 6.53 -5.19
CA LEU A 141 -1.13 6.67 -5.67
C LEU A 141 -0.20 6.96 -4.49
N TYR A 142 0.83 6.13 -4.32
CA TYR A 142 1.82 6.35 -3.26
C TYR A 142 2.88 7.36 -3.69
N ASN A 143 3.37 8.19 -2.77
CA ASN A 143 4.34 9.23 -3.09
C ASN A 143 5.63 8.62 -3.66
N GLY A 144 6.03 9.07 -4.85
CA GLY A 144 7.17 8.55 -5.60
C GLY A 144 6.83 7.43 -6.58
N GLN A 145 5.60 6.90 -6.57
CA GLN A 145 5.14 5.95 -7.59
C GLN A 145 5.10 6.60 -8.97
N GLU A 146 4.70 7.88 -9.05
CA GLU A 146 4.72 8.71 -10.25
C GLU A 146 6.13 8.93 -10.83
N LEU A 147 7.15 8.85 -9.98
CA LEU A 147 8.56 8.97 -10.35
C LEU A 147 9.19 7.60 -10.67
N GLY A 148 8.48 6.50 -10.44
CA GLY A 148 9.03 5.16 -10.55
C GLY A 148 10.17 4.91 -9.58
N LEU A 149 10.03 5.36 -8.33
CA LEU A 149 11.04 5.10 -7.30
C LEU A 149 11.05 3.61 -6.91
N PRO A 150 12.22 2.97 -6.81
CA PRO A 150 12.38 1.66 -6.17
C PRO A 150 12.44 1.80 -4.65
N ASP A 151 12.27 0.68 -3.95
CA ASP A 151 12.69 0.57 -2.56
C ASP A 151 14.20 0.86 -2.45
N VAL A 152 14.57 1.53 -1.37
CA VAL A 152 15.97 1.81 -1.06
C VAL A 152 16.52 0.70 -0.19
N ASP A 153 17.67 0.16 -0.60
CA ASP A 153 18.47 -0.71 0.27
C ASP A 153 19.20 0.16 1.30
N LEU A 154 18.73 0.09 2.54
CA LEU A 154 19.24 0.87 3.67
C LEU A 154 20.25 0.05 4.46
N PRO A 155 21.33 0.65 4.99
CA PRO A 155 22.16 -0.01 6.01
C PRO A 155 21.34 -0.38 7.26
N ASP A 156 21.73 -1.44 7.97
CA ASP A 156 20.99 -1.94 9.13
C ASP A 156 20.95 -0.92 10.27
N GLU A 157 22.04 -0.17 10.44
CA GLU A 157 22.21 0.84 11.48
C GLU A 157 21.28 2.06 11.34
N VAL A 158 20.61 2.22 10.19
CA VAL A 158 19.64 3.30 9.96
C VAL A 158 18.19 2.83 9.94
N LEU A 159 17.92 1.54 10.15
CA LEU A 159 16.55 1.03 10.24
C LEU A 159 15.85 1.64 11.48
N GLN A 160 14.60 2.02 11.30
CA GLN A 160 13.75 2.68 12.30
C GLN A 160 12.43 1.94 12.52
N ASP A 161 12.01 1.07 11.60
CA ASP A 161 10.81 0.26 11.74
C ASP A 161 10.95 -0.67 12.95
N PRO A 162 10.03 -0.61 13.94
CA PRO A 162 10.06 -1.50 15.11
C PRO A 162 10.05 -2.99 14.75
N THR A 163 9.63 -3.35 13.53
CA THR A 163 9.73 -4.71 12.98
C THR A 163 11.16 -5.25 13.07
N TRP A 164 12.17 -4.42 12.82
CA TRP A 164 13.58 -4.82 12.89
C TRP A 164 13.93 -5.38 14.26
N GLU A 165 13.73 -4.57 15.31
CA GLU A 165 14.03 -4.97 16.69
C GLU A 165 13.11 -6.10 17.17
N ARG A 166 11.80 -6.00 16.92
CA ARG A 166 10.82 -7.01 17.38
C ARG A 166 11.00 -8.38 16.76
N SER A 167 11.59 -8.45 15.55
CA SER A 167 11.88 -9.70 14.87
C SER A 167 13.23 -10.32 15.28
N GLY A 168 13.97 -9.69 16.20
CA GLY A 168 15.33 -10.09 16.51
C GLY A 168 16.26 -9.97 15.30
N HIS A 169 16.11 -8.89 14.52
CA HIS A 169 16.93 -8.56 13.36
C HIS A 169 16.80 -9.57 12.20
N THR A 170 15.62 -10.18 12.05
CA THR A 170 15.35 -11.15 10.96
C THR A 170 14.45 -10.60 9.86
N GLU A 171 13.74 -9.50 10.11
CA GLU A 171 12.87 -8.82 9.17
C GLU A 171 13.18 -7.31 9.13
N ARG A 172 13.62 -6.82 7.96
CA ARG A 172 14.05 -5.42 7.79
C ARG A 172 12.93 -4.38 7.93
N GLY A 173 11.67 -4.81 7.96
CA GLY A 173 10.52 -3.91 8.03
C GLY A 173 10.27 -3.14 6.74
N ARG A 174 9.76 -1.91 6.88
CA ARG A 174 9.16 -1.11 5.80
C ARG A 174 9.97 0.15 5.46
N ASP A 175 11.13 0.37 6.08
CA ASP A 175 11.88 1.62 5.91
C ASP A 175 12.33 1.88 4.47
N GLY A 176 12.57 0.81 3.69
CA GLY A 176 12.98 0.92 2.29
C GLY A 176 12.01 1.68 1.39
N CYS A 177 10.69 1.61 1.66
CA CYS A 177 9.70 2.37 0.90
C CYS A 177 9.38 3.76 1.50
N ARG A 178 9.83 4.03 2.74
CA ARG A 178 9.53 5.24 3.53
C ARG A 178 10.62 6.32 3.47
N VAL A 179 11.65 6.13 2.64
CA VAL A 179 12.74 7.09 2.50
C VAL A 179 12.23 8.41 1.88
N PRO A 180 12.72 9.59 2.33
CA PRO A 180 12.26 10.89 1.83
C PRO A 180 12.31 11.05 0.29
N ILE A 181 11.33 11.76 -0.27
CA ILE A 181 11.24 11.98 -1.73
C ILE A 181 12.43 12.81 -2.26
N PRO A 182 13.05 12.42 -3.39
CA PRO A 182 14.09 13.20 -4.03
C PRO A 182 13.51 14.32 -4.89
N TRP A 183 13.34 15.50 -4.30
CA TRP A 183 12.84 16.71 -4.95
C TRP A 183 13.76 17.26 -6.05
N SER A 184 15.08 17.26 -5.85
CA SER A 184 16.05 17.84 -6.80
C SER A 184 17.44 17.19 -6.76
N GLY A 185 18.15 17.16 -7.89
CA GLY A 185 19.55 16.70 -7.96
C GLY A 185 19.77 15.21 -7.71
N GLU A 186 21.05 14.81 -7.67
CA GLU A 186 21.51 13.43 -7.39
C GLU A 186 22.17 13.30 -6.01
N ALA A 187 22.19 14.39 -5.24
CA ALA A 187 22.84 14.46 -3.95
C ALA A 187 22.06 13.68 -2.87
N ARG A 188 22.75 13.31 -1.79
CA ARG A 188 22.22 12.51 -0.65
C ARG A 188 20.88 12.99 -0.08
N ARG A 189 20.59 14.30 -0.14
CA ARG A 189 19.34 14.90 0.37
C ARG A 189 18.29 15.10 -0.71
N SER A 190 18.73 15.13 -1.96
CA SER A 190 17.94 15.49 -3.13
C SER A 190 16.90 16.61 -2.86
N GLY A 191 17.29 17.69 -2.17
CA GLY A 191 16.41 18.82 -1.84
C GLY A 191 15.53 18.69 -0.58
N PHE A 192 15.59 17.61 0.19
CA PHE A 192 14.80 17.44 1.42
C PHE A 192 15.45 18.13 2.65
N PRO A 193 14.71 18.94 3.44
CA PRO A 193 15.24 19.65 4.61
C PRO A 193 15.41 18.76 5.87
N GLY A 194 16.29 19.14 6.81
CA GLY A 194 16.52 18.46 8.11
C GLY A 194 17.91 17.84 8.31
N ALA A 195 18.23 17.30 9.49
CA ALA A 195 19.48 16.55 9.73
C ALA A 195 19.37 15.12 9.17
N LEU A 196 20.46 14.59 8.58
CA LEU A 196 20.47 13.26 7.97
C LEU A 196 20.83 12.18 8.99
N THR A 197 20.17 11.03 8.91
CA THR A 197 20.74 9.76 9.34
C THR A 197 21.83 9.35 8.32
N PRO A 198 23.09 9.11 8.72
CA PRO A 198 24.15 8.73 7.80
C PRO A 198 23.85 7.37 7.13
N GLY A 199 23.56 7.34 5.81
CA GLY A 199 23.45 6.07 5.08
C GLY A 199 22.36 6.03 4.01
N CYS A 200 21.27 6.77 4.20
CA CYS A 200 20.17 6.81 3.24
C CYS A 200 20.59 7.55 1.95
N ARG A 201 20.45 6.90 0.79
CA ARG A 201 20.57 7.55 -0.54
C ARG A 201 19.31 7.29 -1.34
N CYS A 202 18.54 8.34 -1.62
CA CYS A 202 17.57 8.31 -2.70
C CYS A 202 18.28 8.52 -4.03
N ARG A 203 18.17 7.56 -4.95
CA ARG A 203 18.57 7.73 -6.34
C ARG A 203 17.33 7.77 -7.22
N ARG A 204 17.23 8.77 -8.09
CA ARG A 204 16.32 8.68 -9.25
C ARG A 204 16.92 7.67 -10.22
N ASN A 205 16.11 6.75 -10.73
CA ASN A 205 16.53 5.87 -11.81
C ASN A 205 16.84 6.71 -13.06
N GLY A 206 18.06 6.59 -13.61
CA GLY A 206 18.29 6.88 -15.03
C GLY A 206 19.29 7.95 -15.45
N ARG A 207 20.44 8.11 -14.80
CA ARG A 207 21.66 8.57 -15.50
C ARG A 207 22.85 7.71 -15.11
N ARG A 208 23.55 7.21 -16.12
CA ARG A 208 24.89 6.60 -15.97
C ARG A 208 25.86 7.63 -15.46
#